data_AF-A0A7C4KJI0-F1
#
_entry.id   AF-A0A7C4KJI0-F1
#
_cell.length_a   1.000
_cell.length_b   1.000
_cell.length_c   1.000
_cell.angle_alpha   90.00
_cell.angle_beta   90.00
_cell.angle_gamma   90.00
#
_symmetry.space_group_name_H-M   'P 1'
#
loop_
_entity.id
_entity.type
_entity.pdbx_description
1 polymer ?
#
loop_
_entity_poly.entity_id
_entity_poly.type
_entity_poly.pdbx_seq_one_letter_code
_entity_poly.pdbx_strand_id
1 'polypeptide(L)'
;MNEQGMPFREPGLWASVWKLLRLRLLIQINGFRRAKLRTKIALIFGVFGVLAFLGFVLFLSMALLQFLRSPELARYTGDLAAVLEAFPVMLVSVSAVGILVTGFGVLLQALYLAGDMDFLMSAPIPIRAVFIAKLVQAVLPNFGILCLFTLPLLFGLGASGGYHVLFYPLTVLVLVALTLAAASLAGLLVMVAARFVPARRLAEVLGFVVGTAVFAFSQGSRYFNFEVNPDQMHSLLRVVERFDQPWSPLAWAGHGLIALGKGNWPEAGGLLAAAILVTGGVFFAALALSERLYFTGWSRMQNNRRRRLPAGPEQSAAGERGRVTQKLGGMIPAYIRAILVKDWLSYRRDLRNLSRLITPLILGV
;
A
#
# COMPACT_ATOMS: atom_id res chain seq x y z
N MET A 1 -19.88 54.36 -4.35
CA MET A 1 -20.59 53.12 -3.98
C MET A 1 -19.52 52.11 -3.60
N ASN A 2 -19.48 51.71 -2.33
CA ASN A 2 -18.45 50.85 -1.75
C ASN A 2 -18.70 49.40 -2.17
N GLU A 3 -17.92 48.89 -3.12
CA GLU A 3 -17.82 47.44 -3.34
C GLU A 3 -17.02 46.83 -2.19
N GLN A 4 -17.73 46.45 -1.13
CA GLN A 4 -17.18 45.59 -0.09
C GLN A 4 -16.83 44.25 -0.75
N GLY A 5 -15.55 44.07 -1.07
CA GLY A 5 -15.00 42.78 -1.48
C GLY A 5 -15.36 41.73 -0.44
N MET A 6 -16.26 40.82 -0.80
CA MET A 6 -16.59 39.66 0.02
C MET A 6 -15.28 38.96 0.38
N PRO A 7 -14.92 38.84 1.68
CA PRO A 7 -13.69 38.17 2.06
C PRO A 7 -13.74 36.74 1.53
N PHE A 8 -12.72 36.37 0.75
CA PHE A 8 -12.57 35.01 0.24
C PHE A 8 -12.51 34.06 1.43
N ARG A 9 -13.63 33.39 1.75
CA ARG A 9 -13.67 32.38 2.79
C ARG A 9 -12.91 31.18 2.29
N GLU A 10 -11.76 30.90 2.91
CA GLU A 10 -11.04 29.65 2.65
C GLU A 10 -12.01 28.48 2.83
N PRO A 11 -12.18 27.62 1.80
CA PRO A 11 -13.08 26.50 1.91
C PRO A 11 -12.55 25.56 2.99
N GLY A 12 -13.35 25.36 4.05
CA GLY A 12 -12.97 24.52 5.19
C GLY A 12 -12.44 23.15 4.75
N LEU A 13 -11.40 22.65 5.41
CA LEU A 13 -10.70 21.42 5.06
C LEU A 13 -11.67 20.25 4.85
N TRP A 14 -12.55 20.01 5.83
CA TRP A 14 -13.51 18.91 5.78
C TRP A 14 -14.59 19.10 4.71
N ALA A 15 -15.01 20.34 4.43
CA ALA A 15 -15.96 20.63 3.36
C ALA A 15 -15.34 20.32 1.98
N SER A 16 -14.06 20.67 1.81
CA SER A 16 -13.27 20.33 0.62
C SER A 16 -13.08 18.82 0.46
N VAL A 17 -12.68 18.11 1.52
CA VAL A 17 -12.56 16.64 1.53
C VAL A 17 -13.88 15.98 1.13
N TRP A 18 -14.97 16.37 1.78
CA TRP A 18 -16.29 15.84 1.50
C TRP A 18 -16.73 16.08 0.06
N LYS A 19 -16.49 17.30 -0.48
CA LYS A 19 -16.83 17.63 -1.86
C LYS A 19 -16.06 16.74 -2.86
N LEU A 20 -14.76 16.53 -2.65
CA LEU A 20 -13.94 15.68 -3.51
C LEU A 20 -14.38 14.21 -3.46
N LEU A 21 -14.61 13.66 -2.27
CA LEU A 21 -15.08 12.29 -2.08
C LEU A 21 -16.48 12.10 -2.67
N ARG A 22 -17.39 13.03 -2.42
CA ARG A 22 -18.75 13.02 -2.97
C ARG A 22 -18.74 13.05 -4.49
N LEU A 23 -17.93 13.91 -5.11
CA LEU A 23 -17.82 13.96 -6.58
C LEU A 23 -17.35 12.62 -7.15
N ARG A 24 -16.36 11.99 -6.52
CA ARG A 24 -15.87 10.68 -6.94
C ARG A 24 -16.96 9.60 -6.82
N LEU A 25 -17.68 9.59 -5.70
CA LEU A 25 -18.79 8.66 -5.46
C LEU A 25 -19.94 8.90 -6.44
N LEU A 26 -20.28 10.15 -6.75
CA LEU A 26 -21.26 10.50 -7.77
C LEU A 26 -20.83 10.03 -9.16
N ILE A 27 -19.55 10.14 -9.52
CA ILE A 27 -19.02 9.62 -10.79
C ILE A 27 -19.21 8.09 -10.84
N GLN A 28 -18.91 7.38 -9.76
CA GLN A 28 -19.10 5.93 -9.69
C GLN A 28 -20.59 5.53 -9.78
N ILE A 29 -21.47 6.20 -9.03
CA ILE A 29 -22.91 5.93 -9.04
C ILE A 29 -23.51 6.27 -10.41
N ASN A 30 -23.15 7.42 -11.00
CA ASN A 30 -23.64 7.81 -12.31
C ASN A 30 -23.10 6.87 -13.41
N GLY A 31 -21.85 6.42 -13.29
CA GLY A 31 -21.29 5.39 -14.15
C GLY A 31 -22.09 4.08 -14.07
N PHE A 32 -22.44 3.64 -12.86
CA PHE A 32 -23.28 2.46 -12.65
C PHE A 32 -24.71 2.64 -13.20
N ARG A 33 -25.33 3.80 -12.96
CA ARG A 33 -26.69 4.10 -13.46
C ARG A 33 -26.76 4.06 -14.98
N ARG A 34 -25.74 4.62 -15.65
CA ARG A 34 -25.61 4.64 -17.12
C ARG A 34 -25.04 3.34 -17.71
N ALA A 35 -24.65 2.38 -16.88
CA ALA A 35 -24.11 1.11 -17.36
C ALA A 35 -25.16 0.27 -18.08
N LYS A 36 -24.70 -0.53 -19.06
CA LYS A 36 -25.53 -1.50 -19.79
C LYS A 36 -26.11 -2.54 -18.82
N LEU A 37 -27.27 -3.10 -19.13
CA LEU A 37 -27.94 -4.11 -18.29
C LEU A 37 -27.03 -5.29 -17.95
N ARG A 38 -26.24 -5.78 -18.93
CA ARG A 38 -25.25 -6.86 -18.71
C ARG A 38 -24.23 -6.52 -17.62
N THR A 39 -23.73 -5.28 -17.59
CA THR A 39 -22.78 -4.82 -16.57
C THR A 39 -23.43 -4.73 -15.20
N LYS A 40 -24.69 -4.28 -15.13
CA LYS A 40 -25.44 -4.23 -13.87
C LYS A 40 -25.66 -5.64 -13.30
N ILE A 41 -26.10 -6.57 -14.15
CA ILE A 41 -26.28 -7.98 -13.77
C ILE A 41 -24.95 -8.57 -13.31
N ALA A 42 -23.87 -8.40 -14.09
CA ALA A 42 -22.54 -8.90 -13.73
C ALA A 42 -22.05 -8.33 -12.38
N LEU A 43 -22.31 -7.05 -12.09
CA LEU A 43 -21.96 -6.45 -10.80
C LEU A 43 -22.79 -7.02 -9.65
N ILE A 44 -24.09 -7.21 -9.84
CA ILE A 44 -24.96 -7.83 -8.83
C ILE A 44 -24.48 -9.24 -8.52
N PHE A 45 -24.28 -10.09 -9.54
CA PHE A 45 -23.72 -11.43 -9.36
C PHE A 45 -22.33 -11.40 -8.74
N GLY A 46 -21.49 -10.42 -9.08
CA GLY A 46 -20.19 -10.21 -8.44
C GLY A 46 -20.31 -9.91 -6.94
N VAL A 47 -21.22 -9.02 -6.54
CA VAL A 47 -21.48 -8.72 -5.13
C VAL A 47 -22.00 -9.95 -4.37
N PHE A 48 -22.95 -10.68 -4.96
CA PHE A 48 -23.43 -11.93 -4.38
C PHE A 48 -22.32 -12.98 -4.27
N GLY A 49 -21.46 -13.10 -5.29
CA GLY A 49 -20.30 -13.98 -5.26
C GLY A 49 -19.31 -13.62 -4.16
N VAL A 50 -19.03 -12.33 -3.96
CA VAL A 50 -18.18 -11.84 -2.86
C VAL A 50 -18.81 -12.14 -1.49
N LEU A 51 -20.11 -11.92 -1.33
CA LEU A 51 -20.82 -12.23 -0.07
C LEU A 51 -20.85 -13.75 0.20
N ALA A 52 -21.10 -14.56 -0.81
CA ALA A 52 -21.05 -16.02 -0.71
C ALA A 52 -19.65 -16.51 -0.36
N PHE A 53 -18.62 -15.96 -0.97
CA PHE A 53 -17.22 -16.25 -0.64
C PHE A 53 -16.89 -15.83 0.80
N LEU A 54 -17.31 -14.64 1.24
CA LEU A 54 -17.12 -14.17 2.61
C LEU A 54 -17.78 -15.13 3.62
N GLY A 55 -19.02 -15.56 3.34
CA GLY A 55 -19.74 -16.54 4.15
C GLY A 55 -19.07 -17.91 4.16
N PHE A 56 -18.56 -18.36 3.02
CA PHE A 56 -17.82 -19.62 2.90
C PHE A 56 -16.51 -19.61 3.70
N VAL A 57 -15.71 -18.54 3.57
CA VAL A 57 -14.45 -18.39 4.35
C VAL A 57 -14.76 -18.28 5.84
N LEU A 58 -15.83 -17.58 6.23
CA LEU A 58 -16.26 -17.48 7.62
C LEU A 58 -16.65 -18.85 8.17
N PHE A 59 -17.45 -19.62 7.42
CA PHE A 59 -17.83 -20.98 7.79
C PHE A 59 -16.60 -21.89 7.92
N LEU A 60 -15.70 -21.85 6.93
CA LEU A 60 -14.47 -22.65 6.94
C LEU A 60 -13.57 -22.27 8.13
N SER A 61 -13.44 -20.97 8.42
CA SER A 61 -12.71 -20.45 9.58
C SER A 61 -13.29 -20.96 10.89
N MET A 62 -14.61 -20.87 11.07
CA MET A 62 -15.27 -21.39 12.27
C MET A 62 -15.08 -22.89 12.43
N ALA A 63 -15.30 -23.66 11.35
CA ALA A 63 -15.14 -25.11 11.36
C ALA A 63 -13.69 -25.52 11.70
N LEU A 64 -12.70 -24.86 11.09
CA LEU A 64 -11.29 -25.13 11.34
C LEU A 64 -10.91 -24.77 12.79
N LEU A 65 -11.33 -23.62 13.30
CA LEU A 65 -10.99 -23.18 14.66
C LEU A 65 -11.70 -24.01 15.74
N GLN A 66 -12.94 -24.47 15.49
CA GLN A 66 -13.62 -25.42 16.36
C GLN A 66 -12.91 -26.78 16.36
N PHE A 67 -12.48 -27.25 15.18
CA PHE A 67 -11.69 -28.47 15.06
C PHE A 67 -10.37 -28.36 15.82
N LEU A 68 -9.63 -27.25 15.66
CA LEU A 68 -8.37 -26.99 16.38
C LEU A 68 -8.52 -26.93 17.91
N ARG A 69 -9.71 -26.61 18.41
CA ARG A 69 -10.03 -26.58 19.85
C ARG A 69 -10.61 -27.89 20.38
N SER A 70 -10.78 -28.90 19.53
CA SER A 70 -11.33 -30.18 19.95
C SER A 70 -10.41 -30.88 20.96
N PRO A 71 -10.96 -31.48 22.02
CA PRO A 71 -10.17 -32.11 23.08
C PRO A 71 -9.37 -33.34 22.60
N GLU A 72 -9.72 -33.90 21.44
CA GLU A 72 -9.01 -35.02 20.82
C GLU A 72 -7.67 -34.58 20.20
N LEU A 73 -7.61 -33.38 19.61
CA LEU A 73 -6.39 -32.83 19.01
C LEU A 73 -5.40 -32.30 20.04
N ALA A 74 -5.90 -31.70 21.13
CA ALA A 74 -5.07 -31.18 22.22
C ALA A 74 -4.15 -32.26 22.85
N ARG A 75 -4.53 -33.54 22.75
CA ARG A 75 -3.72 -34.68 23.21
C ARG A 75 -2.50 -34.97 22.34
N TYR A 76 -2.55 -34.61 21.05
CA TYR A 76 -1.49 -34.90 20.08
C TYR A 76 -0.60 -33.69 19.76
N THR A 77 -1.11 -32.47 19.86
CA THR A 77 -0.42 -31.25 19.40
C THR A 77 0.09 -30.33 20.51
N GLY A 78 -0.16 -30.65 21.78
CA GLY A 78 0.20 -29.80 22.92
C GLY A 78 -0.74 -28.61 23.10
N ASP A 79 -0.33 -27.62 23.91
CA ASP A 79 -1.15 -26.44 24.20
C ASP A 79 -1.19 -25.46 23.01
N LEU A 80 -2.09 -25.73 22.07
CA LEU A 80 -2.34 -24.88 20.90
C LEU A 80 -3.03 -23.55 21.26
N ALA A 81 -3.45 -23.37 22.52
CA ALA A 81 -4.16 -22.18 22.96
C ALA A 81 -3.32 -20.92 22.79
N ALA A 82 -2.02 -20.97 23.11
CA ALA A 82 -1.11 -19.84 22.93
C ALA A 82 -1.02 -19.36 21.47
N VAL A 83 -1.03 -20.31 20.51
CA VAL A 83 -1.01 -19.99 19.07
C VAL A 83 -2.32 -19.37 18.61
N LEU A 84 -3.44 -19.94 19.06
CA LEU A 84 -4.78 -19.43 18.77
C LEU A 84 -4.99 -18.03 19.35
N GLU A 85 -4.41 -17.73 20.50
CA GLU A 85 -4.47 -16.41 21.12
C GLU A 85 -3.56 -15.39 20.42
N ALA A 86 -2.41 -15.79 19.87
CA ALA A 86 -1.55 -14.88 19.12
C ALA A 86 -2.03 -14.64 17.67
N PHE A 87 -2.97 -15.45 17.18
CA PHE A 87 -3.46 -15.40 15.79
C PHE A 87 -4.10 -14.06 15.40
N PRO A 88 -4.96 -13.40 16.21
CA PRO A 88 -5.48 -12.07 15.92
C PRO A 88 -4.39 -11.00 15.81
N VAL A 89 -3.39 -11.03 16.69
CA VAL A 89 -2.24 -10.10 16.66
C VAL A 89 -1.49 -10.26 15.34
N MET A 90 -1.21 -11.50 14.93
CA MET A 90 -0.56 -11.79 13.65
C MET A 90 -1.40 -11.28 12.47
N LEU A 91 -2.70 -11.60 12.42
CA LEU A 91 -3.59 -11.17 11.34
C LEU A 91 -3.65 -9.65 11.22
N VAL A 92 -3.84 -8.94 12.33
CA VAL A 92 -3.89 -7.48 12.35
C VAL A 92 -2.55 -6.87 11.90
N SER A 93 -1.44 -7.46 12.33
CA SER A 93 -0.09 -7.00 11.97
C SER A 93 0.22 -7.21 10.48
N VAL A 94 -0.02 -8.42 9.96
CA VAL A 94 0.15 -8.75 8.54
C VAL A 94 -0.76 -7.88 7.67
N SER A 95 -1.98 -7.62 8.13
CA SER A 95 -2.94 -6.73 7.45
C SER A 95 -2.39 -5.30 7.32
N ALA A 96 -1.90 -4.72 8.41
CA ALA A 96 -1.35 -3.37 8.40
C ALA A 96 -0.09 -3.27 7.53
N VAL A 97 0.82 -4.25 7.62
CA VAL A 97 2.02 -4.31 6.78
C VAL A 97 1.65 -4.49 5.31
N GLY A 98 0.68 -5.35 5.01
CA GLY A 98 0.14 -5.56 3.67
C GLY A 98 -0.42 -4.27 3.07
N ILE A 99 -1.17 -3.48 3.85
CA ILE A 99 -1.66 -2.16 3.43
C ILE A 99 -0.51 -1.18 3.22
N LEU A 100 0.50 -1.17 4.08
CA LEU A 100 1.65 -0.28 3.92
C LEU A 100 2.36 -0.56 2.59
N VAL A 101 2.67 -1.82 2.31
CA VAL A 101 3.39 -2.25 1.10
C VAL A 101 2.56 -2.01 -0.16
N THR A 102 1.31 -2.46 -0.18
CA THR A 102 0.42 -2.27 -1.34
C THR A 102 0.04 -0.81 -1.52
N GLY A 103 -0.19 -0.09 -0.43
CA GLY A 103 -0.54 1.33 -0.40
C GLY A 103 0.57 2.21 -0.95
N PHE A 104 1.85 1.85 -0.77
CA PHE A 104 2.97 2.60 -1.34
C PHE A 104 2.86 2.71 -2.87
N GLY A 105 2.59 1.61 -3.58
CA GLY A 105 2.44 1.61 -5.04
C GLY A 105 1.22 2.40 -5.51
N VAL A 106 0.07 2.19 -4.86
CA VAL A 106 -1.19 2.86 -5.23
C VAL A 106 -1.12 4.36 -4.95
N LEU A 107 -0.53 4.78 -3.82
CA LEU A 107 -0.37 6.19 -3.47
C LEU A 107 0.66 6.89 -4.35
N LEU A 108 1.73 6.22 -4.76
CA LEU A 108 2.66 6.74 -5.76
C LEU A 108 1.92 7.07 -7.07
N GLN A 109 1.07 6.17 -7.54
CA GLN A 109 0.25 6.41 -8.72
C GLN A 109 -0.75 7.55 -8.50
N ALA A 110 -1.48 7.53 -7.38
CA ALA A 110 -2.55 8.47 -7.08
C ALA A 110 -2.06 9.91 -6.83
N LEU A 111 -0.88 10.07 -6.21
CA LEU A 111 -0.31 11.37 -5.83
C LEU A 111 0.61 11.96 -6.90
N TYR A 112 1.36 11.15 -7.65
CA TYR A 112 2.42 11.66 -8.53
C TYR A 112 2.22 11.36 -10.02
N LEU A 113 1.48 10.32 -10.38
CA LEU A 113 1.27 9.92 -11.79
C LEU A 113 -0.16 10.18 -12.29
N ALA A 114 -1.10 10.52 -11.40
CA ALA A 114 -2.47 10.79 -11.77
C ALA A 114 -2.58 12.09 -12.58
N GLY A 115 -3.27 12.04 -13.72
CA GLY A 115 -3.42 13.19 -14.63
C GLY A 115 -4.32 14.32 -14.10
N ASP A 116 -5.08 14.07 -13.04
CA ASP A 116 -5.96 15.06 -12.41
C ASP A 116 -5.21 15.98 -11.42
N MET A 117 -3.95 15.68 -11.11
CA MET A 117 -3.20 16.39 -10.08
C MET A 117 -2.86 17.84 -10.48
N ASP A 118 -2.56 18.09 -11.76
CA ASP A 118 -2.28 19.43 -12.27
C ASP A 118 -3.53 20.34 -12.18
N PHE A 119 -4.72 19.76 -12.30
CA PHE A 119 -5.99 20.47 -12.10
C PHE A 119 -6.29 20.72 -10.62
N LEU A 120 -6.06 19.74 -9.74
CA LEU A 120 -6.29 19.89 -8.30
C LEU A 120 -5.34 20.90 -7.65
N MET A 121 -4.12 21.05 -8.17
CA MET A 121 -3.14 22.01 -7.66
C MET A 121 -3.34 23.44 -8.17
N SER A 122 -4.08 23.63 -9.27
CA SER A 122 -4.47 24.96 -9.75
C SER A 122 -5.81 25.43 -9.17
N ALA A 123 -6.62 24.51 -8.65
CA ALA A 123 -7.85 24.83 -7.93
C ALA A 123 -7.55 25.42 -6.54
N PRO A 124 -8.37 26.36 -6.03
CA PRO A 124 -8.23 26.93 -4.70
C PRO A 124 -8.72 25.95 -3.62
N ILE A 125 -8.08 24.79 -3.50
CA ILE A 125 -8.37 23.75 -2.51
C ILE A 125 -7.13 23.48 -1.65
N PRO A 126 -7.30 23.29 -0.32
CA PRO A 126 -6.18 23.01 0.55
C PRO A 126 -5.57 21.64 0.21
N ILE A 127 -4.23 21.57 0.12
CA ILE A 127 -3.49 20.34 -0.23
C ILE A 127 -3.76 19.20 0.75
N ARG A 128 -3.98 19.53 2.02
CA ARG A 128 -4.39 18.58 3.06
C ARG A 128 -5.67 17.85 2.67
N ALA A 129 -6.64 18.56 2.08
CA ALA A 129 -7.88 17.95 1.60
C ALA A 129 -7.65 17.06 0.38
N VAL A 130 -6.78 17.47 -0.55
CA VAL A 130 -6.38 16.66 -1.70
C VAL A 130 -5.69 15.38 -1.24
N PHE A 131 -4.75 15.49 -0.28
CA PHE A 131 -4.06 14.35 0.31
C PHE A 131 -5.03 13.37 0.97
N ILE A 132 -5.93 13.84 1.85
CA ILE A 132 -6.94 12.97 2.49
C ILE A 132 -7.83 12.30 1.44
N ALA A 133 -8.32 13.06 0.45
CA ALA A 133 -9.20 12.52 -0.57
C ALA A 133 -8.50 11.43 -1.40
N LYS A 134 -7.24 11.66 -1.80
CA LYS A 134 -6.43 10.70 -2.55
C LYS A 134 -6.04 9.49 -1.70
N LEU A 135 -5.72 9.72 -0.42
CA LEU A 135 -5.40 8.66 0.54
C LEU A 135 -6.59 7.71 0.68
N VAL A 136 -7.77 8.23 1.00
CA VAL A 136 -9.00 7.42 1.15
C VAL A 136 -9.32 6.70 -0.16
N GLN A 137 -9.23 7.38 -1.31
CA GLN A 137 -9.51 6.77 -2.62
C GLN A 137 -8.53 5.65 -2.99
N ALA A 138 -7.25 5.81 -2.67
CA ALA A 138 -6.21 4.82 -2.93
C ALA A 138 -6.35 3.59 -2.03
N VAL A 139 -6.75 3.82 -0.77
CA VAL A 139 -6.79 2.77 0.26
C VAL A 139 -8.05 1.94 0.19
N LEU A 140 -9.18 2.53 -0.18
CA LEU A 140 -10.49 1.88 -0.12
C LEU A 140 -10.54 0.53 -0.86
N PRO A 141 -10.00 0.37 -2.09
CA PRO A 141 -9.98 -0.94 -2.76
C PRO A 141 -9.12 -1.97 -2.02
N ASN A 142 -7.93 -1.59 -1.56
CA ASN A 142 -7.02 -2.49 -0.84
C ASN A 142 -7.62 -2.90 0.52
N PHE A 143 -8.28 -1.96 1.20
CA PHE A 143 -9.02 -2.24 2.43
C PHE A 143 -10.18 -3.22 2.20
N GLY A 144 -10.89 -3.11 1.08
CA GLY A 144 -11.94 -4.07 0.71
C GLY A 144 -11.39 -5.49 0.50
N ILE A 145 -10.28 -5.64 -0.22
CA ILE A 145 -9.61 -6.93 -0.42
C ILE A 145 -9.13 -7.48 0.93
N LEU A 146 -8.53 -6.65 1.77
CA LEU A 146 -8.07 -7.07 3.09
C LEU A 146 -9.22 -7.53 3.97
N CYS A 147 -10.32 -6.78 3.99
CA CYS A 147 -11.54 -7.16 4.72
C CYS A 147 -12.09 -8.50 4.24
N LEU A 148 -12.00 -8.79 2.94
CA LEU A 148 -12.46 -10.05 2.36
C LEU A 148 -11.79 -11.28 2.98
N PHE A 149 -10.51 -11.17 3.38
CA PHE A 149 -9.76 -12.28 3.97
C PHE A 149 -9.65 -12.18 5.50
N THR A 150 -9.47 -10.98 6.05
CA THR A 150 -9.16 -10.78 7.47
C THR A 150 -10.41 -10.82 8.34
N LEU A 151 -11.51 -10.21 7.91
CA LEU A 151 -12.74 -10.18 8.71
C LEU A 151 -13.32 -11.57 8.94
N PRO A 152 -13.46 -12.46 7.93
CA PRO A 152 -13.98 -13.81 8.16
C PRO A 152 -13.14 -14.61 9.15
N LEU A 153 -11.82 -14.43 9.12
CA LEU A 153 -10.91 -15.11 10.05
C LEU A 153 -11.09 -14.61 11.48
N LEU A 154 -11.06 -13.30 11.70
CA LEU A 154 -11.25 -12.71 13.03
C LEU A 154 -12.66 -12.95 13.58
N PHE A 155 -13.69 -12.84 12.74
CA PHE A 155 -15.07 -13.10 13.14
C PHE A 155 -15.31 -14.58 13.42
N GLY A 156 -14.68 -15.48 12.66
CA GLY A 156 -14.71 -16.92 12.95
C GLY A 156 -14.04 -17.25 14.28
N LEU A 157 -12.95 -16.57 14.62
CA LEU A 157 -12.31 -16.69 15.93
C LEU A 157 -13.18 -16.16 17.06
N GLY A 158 -13.84 -15.01 16.87
CA GLY A 158 -14.78 -14.48 17.85
C GLY A 158 -15.99 -15.38 18.08
N ALA A 159 -16.58 -15.90 17.01
CA ALA A 159 -17.75 -16.77 17.07
C ALA A 159 -17.44 -18.13 17.69
N SER A 160 -16.31 -18.75 17.32
CA SER A 160 -15.85 -19.99 17.95
C SER A 160 -15.39 -19.78 19.39
N GLY A 161 -14.85 -18.59 19.71
CA GLY A 161 -14.40 -18.12 21.03
C GLY A 161 -15.48 -17.77 22.02
N GLY A 162 -16.73 -17.67 21.60
CA GLY A 162 -17.79 -17.12 22.44
C GLY A 162 -17.50 -15.67 22.85
N TYR A 163 -16.84 -14.90 21.98
CA TYR A 163 -16.43 -13.53 22.30
C TYR A 163 -17.62 -12.58 22.42
N HIS A 164 -17.42 -11.53 23.22
CA HIS A 164 -18.43 -10.50 23.44
C HIS A 164 -18.86 -9.80 22.13
N VAL A 165 -20.14 -9.41 22.01
CA VAL A 165 -20.72 -8.81 20.78
C VAL A 165 -20.01 -7.53 20.34
N LEU A 166 -19.42 -6.77 21.27
CA LEU A 166 -18.63 -5.57 20.95
C LEU A 166 -17.34 -5.86 20.16
N PHE A 167 -16.86 -7.11 20.16
CA PHE A 167 -15.70 -7.53 19.37
C PHE A 167 -15.86 -7.25 17.87
N TYR A 168 -17.02 -7.54 17.29
CA TYR A 168 -17.26 -7.44 15.86
C TYR A 168 -17.18 -5.99 15.31
N PRO A 169 -17.94 -5.01 15.82
CA PRO A 169 -17.85 -3.64 15.34
C PRO A 169 -16.50 -3.00 15.66
N LEU A 170 -15.88 -3.33 16.80
CA LEU A 170 -14.61 -2.74 17.19
C LEU A 170 -13.43 -3.30 16.38
N THR A 171 -13.50 -4.57 15.95
CA THR A 171 -12.55 -5.14 14.99
C THR A 171 -12.55 -4.33 13.69
N VAL A 172 -13.73 -3.99 13.15
CA VAL A 172 -13.83 -3.16 11.93
C VAL A 172 -13.23 -1.77 12.19
N LEU A 173 -13.52 -1.15 13.32
CA LEU A 173 -12.97 0.17 13.68
C LEU A 173 -11.44 0.15 13.77
N VAL A 174 -10.87 -0.85 14.44
CA VAL A 174 -9.43 -1.04 14.60
C VAL A 174 -8.76 -1.26 13.24
N LEU A 175 -9.33 -2.10 12.39
CA LEU A 175 -8.82 -2.30 11.03
C LEU A 175 -8.85 -1.01 10.22
N VAL A 176 -9.93 -0.22 10.29
CA VAL A 176 -10.00 1.09 9.61
C VAL A 176 -8.91 2.04 10.11
N ALA A 177 -8.74 2.17 11.43
CA ALA A 177 -7.75 3.07 12.03
C ALA A 177 -6.31 2.68 11.63
N LEU A 178 -5.98 1.39 11.72
CA LEU A 178 -4.69 0.86 11.29
C LEU A 178 -4.46 1.02 9.80
N THR A 179 -5.49 0.82 8.99
CA THR A 179 -5.41 0.99 7.53
C THR A 179 -5.10 2.44 7.17
N LEU A 180 -5.78 3.39 7.80
CA LEU A 180 -5.52 4.82 7.58
C LEU A 180 -4.12 5.20 8.03
N ALA A 181 -3.63 4.68 9.16
CA ALA A 181 -2.28 4.93 9.64
C ALA A 181 -1.21 4.33 8.72
N ALA A 182 -1.35 3.05 8.34
CA ALA A 182 -0.44 2.36 7.44
C ALA A 182 -0.36 3.05 6.07
N ALA A 183 -1.51 3.46 5.53
CA ALA A 183 -1.56 4.21 4.29
C ALA A 183 -0.96 5.61 4.41
N SER A 184 -1.18 6.29 5.53
CA SER A 184 -0.60 7.61 5.78
C SER A 184 0.92 7.53 5.82
N LEU A 185 1.45 6.51 6.50
CA LEU A 185 2.87 6.21 6.54
C LEU A 185 3.40 5.88 5.13
N ALA A 186 2.69 5.04 4.37
CA ALA A 186 3.05 4.74 2.99
C ALA A 186 3.07 6.02 2.11
N GLY A 187 2.09 6.91 2.27
CA GLY A 187 2.03 8.19 1.58
C GLY A 187 3.22 9.10 1.91
N LEU A 188 3.62 9.17 3.18
CA LEU A 188 4.84 9.88 3.57
C LEU A 188 6.09 9.28 2.94
N LEU A 189 6.24 7.95 2.99
CA LEU A 189 7.36 7.25 2.38
C LEU A 189 7.42 7.53 0.88
N VAL A 190 6.27 7.53 0.19
CA VAL A 190 6.18 7.89 -1.23
C VAL A 190 6.65 9.32 -1.47
N MET A 191 6.20 10.30 -0.68
CA MET A 191 6.63 11.69 -0.84
C MET A 191 8.12 11.88 -0.58
N VAL A 192 8.67 11.20 0.43
CA VAL A 192 10.11 11.21 0.73
C VAL A 192 10.90 10.56 -0.40
N ALA A 193 10.48 9.39 -0.87
CA ALA A 193 11.14 8.68 -1.98
C ALA A 193 11.12 9.53 -3.26
N ALA A 194 9.98 10.17 -3.57
CA ALA A 194 9.81 11.02 -4.74
C ALA A 194 10.72 12.25 -4.74
N ARG A 195 11.25 12.65 -3.57
CA ARG A 195 12.22 13.75 -3.45
C ARG A 195 13.59 13.39 -4.05
N PHE A 196 13.96 12.11 -3.98
CA PHE A 196 15.27 11.62 -4.44
C PHE A 196 15.20 10.99 -5.82
N VAL A 197 14.11 10.28 -6.13
CA VAL A 197 13.94 9.53 -7.37
C VAL A 197 12.65 9.95 -8.06
N PRO A 198 12.66 10.23 -9.38
CA PRO A 198 11.43 10.53 -10.11
C PRO A 198 10.36 9.44 -9.92
N ALA A 199 9.11 9.85 -9.65
CA ALA A 199 8.02 8.92 -9.32
C ALA A 199 7.82 7.80 -10.37
N ARG A 200 8.06 8.09 -11.65
CA ARG A 200 8.00 7.08 -12.72
C ARG A 200 9.03 5.96 -12.54
N ARG A 201 10.26 6.30 -12.12
CA ARG A 201 11.30 5.30 -11.84
C ARG A 201 10.98 4.50 -10.59
N LEU A 202 10.42 5.14 -9.56
CA LEU A 202 9.93 4.43 -8.37
C LEU A 202 8.86 3.40 -8.74
N ALA A 203 7.92 3.75 -9.62
CA ALA A 203 6.89 2.83 -10.08
C ALA A 203 7.47 1.66 -10.88
N GLU A 204 8.48 1.90 -11.72
CA GLU A 204 9.20 0.85 -12.47
C GLU A 204 9.94 -0.11 -11.52
N VAL A 205 10.65 0.41 -10.52
CA VAL A 205 11.37 -0.41 -9.53
C VAL A 205 10.41 -1.20 -8.66
N LEU A 206 9.32 -0.59 -8.20
CA LEU A 206 8.26 -1.29 -7.47
C LEU A 206 7.68 -2.44 -8.29
N GLY A 207 7.35 -2.19 -9.55
CA GLY A 207 6.80 -3.22 -10.45
C GLY A 207 7.78 -4.38 -10.62
N PHE A 208 9.08 -4.07 -10.74
CA PHE A 208 10.13 -5.08 -10.78
C PHE A 208 10.19 -5.89 -9.47
N VAL A 209 10.28 -5.23 -8.31
CA VAL A 209 10.38 -5.89 -6.99
C VAL A 209 9.15 -6.77 -6.73
N VAL A 210 7.95 -6.24 -6.96
CA VAL A 210 6.70 -7.01 -6.80
C VAL A 210 6.66 -8.18 -7.78
N GLY A 211 7.05 -7.96 -9.04
CA GLY A 211 7.13 -9.02 -10.05
C GLY A 211 8.10 -10.14 -9.66
N THR A 212 9.31 -9.79 -9.20
CA THR A 212 10.30 -10.75 -8.71
C THR A 212 9.81 -11.49 -7.48
N ALA A 213 9.17 -10.81 -6.52
CA ALA A 213 8.62 -11.44 -5.33
C ALA A 213 7.51 -12.44 -5.68
N VAL A 214 6.59 -12.08 -6.57
CA VAL A 214 5.52 -12.98 -7.05
C VAL A 214 6.12 -14.17 -7.80
N PHE A 215 7.13 -13.94 -8.64
CA PHE A 215 7.82 -15.02 -9.33
C PHE A 215 8.50 -15.97 -8.34
N ALA A 216 9.27 -15.43 -7.38
CA ALA A 216 9.93 -16.22 -6.35
C ALA A 216 8.93 -17.03 -5.52
N PHE A 217 7.80 -16.43 -5.14
CA PHE A 217 6.74 -17.11 -4.40
C PHE A 217 6.10 -18.23 -5.23
N SER A 218 5.84 -17.98 -6.52
CA SER A 218 5.30 -18.99 -7.44
C SER A 218 6.25 -20.16 -7.65
N GLN A 219 7.56 -19.95 -7.62
CA GLN A 219 8.54 -21.03 -7.69
C GLN A 219 8.73 -21.72 -6.34
N GLY A 220 8.57 -20.98 -5.23
CA GLY A 220 8.68 -21.52 -3.87
C GLY A 220 7.70 -22.66 -3.61
N SER A 221 6.51 -22.63 -4.21
CA SER A 221 5.53 -23.74 -4.11
C SER A 221 6.07 -25.09 -4.60
N ARG A 222 7.14 -25.13 -5.41
CA ARG A 222 7.81 -26.39 -5.81
C ARG A 222 8.78 -26.93 -4.76
N TYR A 223 9.19 -26.10 -3.81
CA TYR A 223 10.16 -26.44 -2.75
C TYR A 223 9.52 -26.60 -1.37
N PHE A 224 8.33 -26.06 -1.16
CA PHE A 224 7.55 -26.30 0.07
C PHE A 224 6.87 -27.68 0.02
N ASN A 225 7.64 -28.74 0.30
CA ASN A 225 7.04 -29.98 0.77
C ASN A 225 6.43 -29.69 2.15
N PHE A 226 5.09 -29.64 2.23
CA PHE A 226 4.36 -29.55 3.49
C PHE A 226 4.44 -30.89 4.24
N GLU A 227 5.64 -31.30 4.64
CA GLU A 227 5.80 -32.33 5.65
C GLU A 227 5.58 -31.68 7.01
N VAL A 228 4.48 -32.05 7.68
CA VAL A 228 4.09 -31.51 8.98
C VAL A 228 5.10 -31.97 10.04
N ASN A 229 6.24 -31.29 10.12
CA ASN A 229 7.31 -31.60 11.04
C ASN A 229 7.26 -30.66 12.28
N PRO A 230 7.62 -31.12 13.49
CA PRO A 230 7.61 -30.30 14.70
C PRO A 230 8.44 -29.00 14.58
N ASP A 231 9.52 -29.03 13.79
CA ASP A 231 10.36 -27.87 13.51
C ASP A 231 9.61 -26.75 12.75
N GLN A 232 8.63 -27.10 11.91
CA GLN A 232 7.82 -26.12 11.21
C GLN A 232 6.90 -25.37 12.20
N MET A 233 6.39 -26.05 13.22
CA MET A 233 5.58 -25.43 14.28
C MET A 233 6.40 -24.38 15.04
N HIS A 234 7.66 -24.69 15.38
CA HIS A 234 8.59 -23.72 15.97
C HIS A 234 8.91 -22.56 15.04
N SER A 235 9.02 -22.79 13.73
CA SER A 235 9.25 -21.72 12.76
C SER A 235 8.06 -20.76 12.64
N LEU A 236 6.83 -21.29 12.68
CA LEU A 236 5.60 -20.48 12.69
C LEU A 236 5.49 -19.65 13.97
N LEU A 237 5.81 -20.25 15.12
CA LEU A 237 5.88 -19.54 16.41
C LEU A 237 6.86 -18.37 16.38
N ARG A 238 8.06 -18.54 15.83
CA ARG A 238 9.03 -17.43 15.69
C ARG A 238 8.52 -16.30 14.80
N VAL A 239 7.75 -16.61 13.76
CA VAL A 239 7.14 -15.57 12.91
C VAL A 239 6.08 -14.80 13.70
N VAL A 240 5.27 -15.51 14.49
CA VAL A 240 4.24 -14.91 15.36
C VAL A 240 4.88 -14.01 16.44
N GLU A 241 5.92 -14.49 17.13
CA GLU A 241 6.68 -13.72 18.14
C GLU A 241 7.28 -12.42 17.58
N ARG A 242 7.60 -12.40 16.28
CA ARG A 242 8.15 -11.21 15.63
C ARG A 242 7.11 -10.10 15.46
N PHE A 243 5.83 -10.46 15.33
CA PHE A 243 4.73 -9.51 15.28
C PHE A 243 4.18 -9.18 16.67
N ASP A 244 4.37 -10.08 17.64
CA ASP A 244 3.96 -9.88 19.02
C ASP A 244 5.01 -9.13 19.85
N GLN A 245 5.36 -7.92 19.40
CA GLN A 245 6.29 -7.06 20.11
C GLN A 245 5.54 -6.17 21.13
N PRO A 246 5.94 -6.17 22.42
CA PRO A 246 5.21 -5.47 23.49
C PRO A 246 5.06 -3.96 23.30
N TRP A 247 5.92 -3.34 22.49
CA TRP A 247 5.95 -1.91 22.21
C TRP A 247 5.23 -1.53 20.90
N SER A 248 4.71 -2.51 20.16
CA SER A 248 4.13 -2.25 18.84
C SER A 248 2.64 -1.88 18.95
N PRO A 249 2.18 -0.80 18.27
CA PRO A 249 0.75 -0.47 18.20
C PRO A 249 -0.10 -1.55 17.54
N LEU A 250 0.53 -2.41 16.73
CA LEU A 250 -0.08 -3.56 16.08
C LEU A 250 -0.39 -4.68 17.10
N ALA A 251 0.56 -4.97 18.00
CA ALA A 251 0.34 -5.91 19.10
C ALA A 251 -0.73 -5.39 20.07
N TRP A 252 -0.70 -4.11 20.43
CA TRP A 252 -1.74 -3.52 21.28
C TRP A 252 -3.13 -3.61 20.65
N ALA A 253 -3.25 -3.39 19.34
CA ALA A 253 -4.50 -3.56 18.63
C ALA A 253 -5.01 -5.02 18.69
N GLY A 254 -4.13 -6.00 18.46
CA GLY A 254 -4.50 -7.42 18.52
C GLY A 254 -4.86 -7.89 19.93
N HIS A 255 -4.00 -7.63 20.91
CA HIS A 255 -4.23 -7.96 22.32
C HIS A 255 -5.46 -7.25 22.89
N GLY A 256 -5.67 -5.99 22.52
CA GLY A 256 -6.86 -5.24 22.90
C GLY A 256 -8.15 -5.86 22.35
N LEU A 257 -8.14 -6.38 21.11
CA LEU A 257 -9.28 -7.11 20.55
C LEU A 257 -9.50 -8.46 21.24
N ILE A 258 -8.44 -9.17 21.61
CA ILE A 258 -8.55 -10.44 22.36
C ILE A 258 -9.11 -10.19 23.76
N ALA A 259 -8.56 -9.22 24.48
CA ALA A 259 -9.02 -8.82 25.82
C ALA A 259 -10.50 -8.39 25.78
N LEU A 260 -10.91 -7.65 24.75
CA LEU A 260 -12.31 -7.27 24.53
C LEU A 260 -13.19 -8.51 24.30
N GLY A 261 -12.71 -9.44 23.48
CA GLY A 261 -13.40 -10.69 23.18
C GLY A 261 -13.63 -11.54 24.44
N LYS A 262 -12.61 -11.64 25.30
CA LYS A 262 -12.64 -12.34 26.59
C LYS A 262 -13.42 -11.60 27.69
N GLY A 263 -13.85 -10.36 27.45
CA GLY A 263 -14.57 -9.54 28.43
C GLY A 263 -13.69 -8.80 29.46
N ASN A 264 -12.37 -8.74 29.24
CA ASN A 264 -11.45 -7.94 30.06
C ASN A 264 -11.48 -6.47 29.63
N TRP A 265 -12.51 -5.74 30.06
CA TRP A 265 -12.75 -4.34 29.72
C TRP A 265 -11.60 -3.36 30.01
N PRO A 266 -10.94 -3.37 31.19
CA PRO A 266 -9.89 -2.39 31.47
C PRO A 266 -8.65 -2.58 30.57
N GLU A 267 -8.23 -3.83 30.36
CA GLU A 267 -7.11 -4.15 29.48
C GLU A 267 -7.45 -3.82 28.02
N ALA A 268 -8.62 -4.22 27.56
CA ALA A 268 -9.12 -3.92 26.23
C ALA A 268 -9.17 -2.41 25.96
N GLY A 269 -9.76 -1.65 26.89
CA GLY A 269 -9.87 -0.21 26.79
C GLY A 269 -8.50 0.48 26.71
N GLY A 270 -7.57 0.10 27.59
CA GLY A 270 -6.22 0.65 27.62
C GLY A 270 -5.45 0.40 26.32
N LEU A 271 -5.40 -0.85 25.88
CA LEU A 271 -4.64 -1.26 24.69
C LEU A 271 -5.25 -0.69 23.39
N LEU A 272 -6.57 -0.72 23.24
CA LEU A 272 -7.23 -0.18 22.06
C LEU A 272 -7.16 1.34 22.02
N ALA A 273 -7.31 2.03 23.15
CA ALA A 273 -7.12 3.48 23.21
C ALA A 273 -5.68 3.85 22.84
N ALA A 274 -4.67 3.15 23.35
CA ALA A 274 -3.27 3.36 22.99
C ALA A 274 -3.02 3.14 21.49
N ALA A 275 -3.55 2.05 20.92
CA ALA A 275 -3.44 1.77 19.50
C ALA A 275 -4.12 2.85 18.64
N ILE A 276 -5.32 3.29 18.98
CA ILE A 276 -6.05 4.36 18.29
C ILE A 276 -5.31 5.70 18.41
N LEU A 277 -4.76 6.01 19.58
CA LEU A 277 -4.02 7.25 19.81
C LEU A 277 -2.75 7.29 18.94
N VAL A 278 -1.96 6.22 18.92
CA VAL A 278 -0.74 6.16 18.10
C VAL A 278 -1.07 6.18 16.61
N THR A 279 -2.05 5.39 16.16
CA THR A 279 -2.45 5.35 14.75
C THR A 279 -3.04 6.69 14.29
N GLY A 280 -3.87 7.32 15.12
CA GLY A 280 -4.34 8.69 14.93
C GLY A 280 -3.18 9.68 14.86
N GLY A 281 -2.22 9.58 15.78
CA GLY A 281 -1.01 10.41 15.80
C GLY A 281 -0.20 10.30 14.50
N VAL A 282 0.00 9.08 13.97
CA VAL A 282 0.65 8.84 12.68
C VAL A 282 -0.12 9.51 11.54
N PHE A 283 -1.45 9.39 11.52
CA PHE A 283 -2.30 10.03 10.53
C PHE A 283 -2.20 11.57 10.58
N PHE A 284 -2.29 12.17 11.77
CA PHE A 284 -2.17 13.61 11.96
C PHE A 284 -0.78 14.13 11.61
N ALA A 285 0.28 13.42 12.02
CA ALA A 285 1.65 13.74 11.64
C ALA A 285 1.83 13.70 10.12
N ALA A 286 1.28 12.68 9.46
CA ALA A 286 1.30 12.58 8.01
C ALA A 286 0.57 13.73 7.33
N LEU A 287 -0.59 14.13 7.84
CA LEU A 287 -1.34 15.28 7.34
C LEU A 287 -0.53 16.58 7.49
N ALA A 288 0.13 16.79 8.64
CA ALA A 288 0.97 17.95 8.89
C ALA A 288 2.20 18.01 7.99
N LEU A 289 2.85 16.87 7.76
CA LEU A 289 4.03 16.75 6.91
C LEU A 289 3.70 16.78 5.42
N SER A 290 2.49 16.34 5.03
CA SER A 290 2.06 16.24 3.63
C SER A 290 2.21 17.57 2.90
N GLU A 291 1.83 18.69 3.53
CA GLU A 291 1.91 20.01 2.91
C GLU A 291 3.36 20.39 2.55
N ARG A 292 4.29 20.20 3.49
CA ARG A 292 5.72 20.54 3.28
C ARG A 292 6.40 19.61 2.27
N LEU A 293 6.12 18.31 2.36
CA LEU A 293 6.78 17.29 1.54
C LEU A 293 6.21 17.25 0.12
N TYR A 294 4.90 17.48 -0.04
CA TYR A 294 4.25 17.36 -1.33
C TYR A 294 4.64 18.50 -2.29
N PHE A 295 4.65 19.75 -1.82
CA PHE A 295 5.09 20.89 -2.64
C PHE A 295 6.54 20.77 -3.13
N THR A 296 7.43 20.30 -2.26
CA THR A 296 8.85 20.15 -2.58
C THR A 296 9.10 19.00 -3.56
N GLY A 297 8.35 17.90 -3.46
CA GLY A 297 8.39 16.80 -4.43
C GLY A 297 7.81 17.21 -5.80
N TRP A 298 6.65 17.85 -5.80
CA TRP A 298 5.93 18.21 -7.03
C TRP A 298 6.65 19.29 -7.86
N SER A 299 7.15 20.35 -7.23
CA SER A 299 7.88 21.44 -7.91
C SER A 299 9.13 20.96 -8.66
N ARG A 300 9.91 20.04 -8.05
CA ARG A 300 11.11 19.46 -8.68
C ARG A 300 10.81 18.61 -9.90
N MET A 301 9.68 17.89 -9.89
CA MET A 301 9.27 17.08 -11.04
C MET A 301 8.84 17.94 -12.23
N GLN A 302 8.10 19.03 -11.98
CA GLN A 302 7.69 19.94 -13.07
C GLN A 302 8.88 20.59 -13.75
N ASN A 303 9.92 20.93 -12.98
CA ASN A 303 11.15 21.47 -13.54
C ASN A 303 11.88 20.46 -14.44
N ASN A 304 11.79 19.16 -14.14
CA ASN A 304 12.31 18.10 -15.01
C ASN A 304 11.44 17.86 -16.26
N ARG A 305 10.12 18.10 -16.18
CA ARG A 305 9.21 17.99 -17.34
C ARG A 305 9.37 19.15 -18.32
N ARG A 306 9.64 20.38 -17.83
CA ARG A 306 9.94 21.57 -18.67
C ARG A 306 11.29 21.52 -19.38
N ARG A 307 12.22 20.63 -18.99
CA ARG A 307 13.50 20.43 -19.70
C ARG A 307 13.37 19.62 -21.00
N ARG A 308 12.16 19.24 -21.42
CA ARG A 308 11.93 18.67 -22.76
C ARG A 308 11.17 19.67 -23.63
N LEU A 309 11.96 20.29 -24.53
CA LEU A 309 11.69 21.27 -25.59
C LEU A 309 11.81 22.76 -25.17
N PRO A 310 12.71 23.50 -25.83
CA PRO A 310 12.58 23.83 -27.26
C PRO A 310 13.52 23.05 -28.19
N ALA A 311 13.03 22.76 -29.39
CA ALA A 311 13.87 22.53 -30.56
C ALA A 311 14.69 23.81 -30.84
N GLY A 312 16.01 23.69 -30.95
CA GLY A 312 16.93 24.77 -31.30
C GLY A 312 18.22 24.20 -31.91
N PRO A 313 18.90 24.91 -32.82
CA PRO A 313 19.80 24.31 -33.82
C PRO A 313 21.07 23.71 -33.21
N GLU A 314 21.53 22.63 -33.84
CA GLU A 314 22.61 21.71 -33.48
C GLU A 314 24.05 22.25 -33.29
N GLN A 315 24.29 23.51 -32.91
CA GLN A 315 25.65 24.09 -33.06
C GLN A 315 26.54 24.17 -31.81
N SER A 316 26.05 23.96 -30.58
CA SER A 316 26.92 24.17 -29.39
C SER A 316 27.50 22.91 -28.74
N ALA A 317 27.23 21.71 -29.28
CA ALA A 317 27.75 20.45 -28.73
C ALA A 317 29.12 20.03 -29.31
N ALA A 318 29.78 20.88 -30.10
CA ALA A 318 31.08 20.57 -30.70
C ALA A 318 32.27 20.76 -29.73
N GLY A 319 32.14 21.62 -28.71
CA GLY A 319 33.27 21.99 -27.83
C GLY A 319 33.61 20.99 -26.72
N GLU A 320 32.61 20.33 -26.11
CA GLU A 320 32.84 19.40 -25.00
C GLU A 320 33.04 17.94 -25.43
N ARG A 321 32.63 17.60 -26.67
CA ARG A 321 32.80 16.26 -27.26
C ARG A 321 34.27 15.89 -27.50
N GLY A 322 35.19 16.86 -27.51
CA GLY A 322 36.62 16.66 -27.72
C GLY A 322 37.41 16.17 -26.50
N ARG A 323 36.93 16.38 -25.26
CA ARG A 323 37.73 16.09 -24.05
C ARG A 323 37.61 14.67 -23.50
N VAL A 324 36.45 14.03 -23.63
CA VAL A 324 36.25 12.63 -23.20
C VAL A 324 36.77 11.65 -24.24
N THR A 325 36.78 12.07 -25.51
CA THR A 325 37.31 11.30 -26.63
C THR A 325 38.84 11.25 -26.65
N GLN A 326 39.53 12.28 -26.17
CA GLN A 326 40.99 12.37 -26.29
C GLN A 326 41.77 11.51 -25.27
N LYS A 327 41.14 11.03 -24.18
CA LYS A 327 41.80 10.19 -23.16
C LYS A 327 41.74 8.67 -23.42
N LEU A 328 41.06 8.22 -24.47
CA LEU A 328 41.05 6.83 -24.94
C LEU A 328 41.72 6.67 -26.32
N GLY A 329 42.77 7.46 -26.58
CA GLY A 329 43.45 7.48 -27.87
C GLY A 329 44.55 6.43 -27.97
N GLY A 330 44.33 5.40 -28.80
CA GLY A 330 45.39 4.52 -29.30
C GLY A 330 44.89 3.28 -30.04
N MET A 331 43.97 2.52 -29.44
CA MET A 331 43.66 1.16 -29.92
C MET A 331 42.27 0.97 -30.54
N ILE A 332 41.38 1.97 -30.44
CA ILE A 332 39.99 1.81 -30.88
C ILE A 332 39.64 2.88 -31.92
N PRO A 333 39.23 2.49 -33.15
CA PRO A 333 38.83 3.43 -34.19
C PRO A 333 37.73 4.40 -33.75
N ALA A 334 37.83 5.65 -34.22
CA ALA A 334 36.99 6.76 -33.75
C ALA A 334 35.48 6.52 -33.90
N TYR A 335 35.07 5.77 -34.94
CA TYR A 335 33.67 5.42 -35.19
C TYR A 335 33.11 4.47 -34.13
N ILE A 336 33.88 3.47 -33.70
CA ILE A 336 33.47 2.51 -32.65
C ILE A 336 33.36 3.23 -31.31
N ARG A 337 34.30 4.13 -31.00
CA ARG A 337 34.26 4.93 -29.77
C ARG A 337 33.02 5.83 -29.73
N ALA A 338 32.62 6.42 -30.86
CA ALA A 338 31.42 7.24 -30.94
C ALA A 338 30.15 6.41 -30.67
N ILE A 339 30.09 5.19 -31.20
CA ILE A 339 28.99 4.25 -30.96
C ILE A 339 28.97 3.83 -29.48
N LEU A 340 30.11 3.44 -28.90
CA LEU A 340 30.22 3.04 -27.50
C LEU A 340 29.82 4.17 -26.54
N VAL A 341 30.26 5.40 -26.78
CA VAL A 341 29.89 6.54 -25.94
C VAL A 341 28.40 6.86 -26.09
N LYS A 342 27.86 6.81 -27.31
CA LYS A 342 26.43 6.99 -27.56
C LYS A 342 25.61 5.93 -26.82
N ASP A 343 26.00 4.67 -26.92
CA ASP A 343 25.30 3.54 -26.33
C ASP A 343 25.40 3.59 -24.80
N TRP A 344 26.58 3.85 -24.24
CA TRP A 344 26.78 4.05 -22.79
C TRP A 344 25.89 5.15 -22.22
N LEU A 345 25.81 6.29 -22.91
CA LEU A 345 24.94 7.40 -22.51
C LEU A 345 23.45 7.06 -22.67
N SER A 346 23.10 6.20 -23.64
CA SER A 346 21.73 5.70 -23.84
C SER A 346 21.32 4.73 -22.73
N TYR A 347 22.18 3.77 -22.35
CA TYR A 347 21.95 2.83 -21.26
C TYR A 347 21.78 3.52 -19.90
N ARG A 348 22.54 4.60 -19.63
CA ARG A 348 22.39 5.38 -18.40
C ARG A 348 21.05 6.15 -18.33
N ARG A 349 20.45 6.44 -19.48
CA ARG A 349 19.19 7.18 -19.59
C ARG A 349 17.96 6.26 -19.60
N ASP A 350 18.12 5.02 -20.07
CA ASP A 350 17.03 4.04 -20.20
C ASP A 350 17.39 2.69 -19.55
N LEU A 351 16.95 2.51 -18.30
CA LEU A 351 17.18 1.31 -17.49
C LEU A 351 16.48 0.06 -18.08
N ARG A 352 15.49 0.22 -18.96
CA ARG A 352 14.85 -0.92 -19.65
C ARG A 352 15.78 -1.61 -20.65
N ASN A 353 16.82 -0.92 -21.12
CA ASN A 353 17.81 -1.53 -22.01
C ASN A 353 18.89 -2.28 -21.21
N LEU A 354 19.13 -1.91 -19.94
CA LEU A 354 19.99 -2.69 -19.05
C LEU A 354 19.39 -4.06 -18.71
N SER A 355 18.07 -4.14 -18.50
CA SER A 355 17.42 -5.45 -18.30
C SER A 355 17.55 -6.35 -19.54
N ARG A 356 17.56 -5.77 -20.75
CA ARG A 356 17.75 -6.50 -22.02
C ARG A 356 19.19 -6.95 -22.27
N LEU A 357 20.18 -6.35 -21.61
CA LEU A 357 21.58 -6.81 -21.63
C LEU A 357 21.83 -7.90 -20.60
N ILE A 358 21.15 -7.83 -19.44
CA ILE A 358 21.30 -8.80 -18.37
C ILE A 358 20.67 -10.15 -18.76
N THR A 359 19.52 -10.15 -19.44
CA THR A 359 18.85 -11.39 -19.87
C THR A 359 19.73 -12.33 -20.71
N PRO A 360 20.43 -11.88 -21.77
CA PRO A 360 21.35 -12.74 -22.53
C PRO A 360 22.70 -13.00 -21.84
N LEU A 361 23.08 -12.22 -20.81
CA LEU A 361 24.28 -12.49 -20.01
C LEU A 361 24.02 -13.57 -18.93
N ILE A 362 22.79 -13.66 -18.44
CA ILE A 362 22.34 -14.70 -17.49
C ILE A 362 21.92 -15.97 -18.25
N LEU A 363 21.23 -15.82 -19.38
CA LEU A 363 20.84 -16.90 -20.28
C LEU A 363 21.85 -17.03 -21.41
N GLY A 364 23.15 -17.05 -21.06
CA GLY A 364 24.21 -17.23 -22.04
C GLY A 364 23.91 -18.38 -23.01
N VAL A 365 24.56 -18.30 -24.17
CA VAL A 365 24.87 -19.47 -25.01
C VAL A 365 24.93 -20.76 -24.19
#